data_AF-A0A9N8F4V7-F1
#
_entry.id   AF-A0A9N8F4V7-F1
#
_cell.length_a   1.000
_cell.length_b   1.000
_cell.length_c   1.000
_cell.angle_alpha   90.00
_cell.angle_beta   90.00
_cell.angle_gamma   90.00
#
_symmetry.space_group_name_H-M   'P 1'
#
loop_
_entity.id
_entity.type
_entity.pdbx_description
1 polymer ?
#
loop_
_entity_poly.entity_id
_entity_poly.type
_entity_poly.pdbx_seq_one_letter_code
_entity_poly.pdbx_strand_id
1 'polypeptide(L)'
;KARDPLAINRKATIVLEHLMQASDVSHTMQHWVVFRKWNERLFNEMYQAFVDGRSDRDPSKGWYQGELGFFDYYIIPLAKKLETCGVFGVSSHEYLSYAQANRREWEAKGEQLVKDYLWRFHNSKTNECAHAECQDKKA
;
A
#
# COMPACT_ATOMS: atom_id res chain seq x y z
N LYS A 1 43.25 9.55 -8.89
CA LYS A 1 42.86 8.20 -9.37
C LYS A 1 41.46 8.31 -10.00
N ALA A 2 41.33 8.18 -11.32
CA ALA A 2 40.02 8.23 -11.99
C ALA A 2 39.18 7.02 -11.54
N ARG A 3 37.89 7.21 -11.21
CA ARG A 3 36.98 6.11 -10.87
C ARG A 3 36.67 5.31 -12.14
N ASP A 4 36.73 3.98 -12.04
CA ASP A 4 36.34 3.06 -13.10
C ASP A 4 34.90 3.35 -13.59
N PRO A 5 34.70 3.69 -14.89
CA PRO A 5 33.38 3.97 -15.45
C PRO A 5 32.37 2.83 -15.23
N LEU A 6 32.84 1.58 -15.25
CA LEU A 6 31.98 0.40 -15.05
C LEU A 6 31.47 0.30 -13.61
N ALA A 7 32.24 0.76 -12.64
CA ALA A 7 31.83 0.84 -11.24
C ALA A 7 30.80 1.96 -10.99
N ILE A 8 30.88 3.07 -11.73
CA ILE A 8 29.89 4.16 -11.68
C ILE A 8 28.55 3.68 -12.26
N ASN A 9 28.59 3.03 -13.43
CA ASN A 9 27.38 2.53 -14.09
C ASN A 9 26.61 1.51 -13.22
N ARG A 10 27.32 0.58 -12.57
CA ARG A 10 26.69 -0.39 -11.65
C ARG A 10 26.02 0.27 -10.45
N LYS A 11 26.65 1.29 -9.85
CA LYS A 11 26.04 2.04 -8.74
C LYS A 11 24.80 2.80 -9.18
N ALA A 12 24.83 3.40 -10.37
CA ALA A 12 23.66 4.09 -10.94
C ALA A 12 22.49 3.13 -11.17
N THR A 13 22.73 1.93 -11.71
CA THR A 13 21.68 0.91 -11.91
C THR A 13 21.03 0.49 -10.59
N ILE A 14 21.83 0.25 -9.55
CA ILE A 14 21.32 -0.11 -8.22
C ILE A 14 20.44 1.00 -7.66
N VAL A 15 20.86 2.26 -7.80
CA VAL A 15 20.06 3.42 -7.36
C VAL A 15 18.72 3.50 -8.11
N LEU A 16 18.72 3.29 -9.43
CA LEU A 16 17.49 3.28 -10.23
C LEU A 16 16.53 2.17 -9.81
N GLU A 17 17.05 0.98 -9.52
CA GLU A 17 16.25 -0.15 -9.03
C GLU A 17 15.55 0.19 -7.70
N HIS A 18 16.29 0.74 -6.74
CA HIS A 18 15.73 1.14 -5.45
C HIS A 18 14.68 2.26 -5.60
N LEU A 19 14.88 3.18 -6.55
CA LEU A 19 13.94 4.26 -6.83
C LEU A 19 12.64 3.74 -7.46
N MET A 20 12.73 2.76 -8.37
CA MET A 20 11.56 2.08 -8.93
C MET A 20 10.79 1.33 -7.83
N GLN A 21 11.49 0.55 -7.00
CA GLN A 21 10.87 -0.17 -5.88
C GLN A 21 10.18 0.80 -4.90
N ALA A 22 10.85 1.90 -4.54
CA ALA A 22 10.29 2.91 -3.64
C ALA A 22 9.05 3.59 -4.23
N SER A 23 9.03 3.83 -5.55
CA SER A 23 7.92 4.48 -6.23
C SER A 23 6.64 3.66 -6.15
N ASP A 24 6.75 2.34 -6.36
CA ASP A 24 5.62 1.39 -6.34
C ASP A 24 4.91 1.35 -4.98
N VAL A 25 5.67 1.42 -3.88
CA VAL A 25 5.12 1.27 -2.51
C VAL A 25 5.21 2.53 -1.66
N SER A 26 5.45 3.69 -2.28
CA SER A 26 5.70 4.97 -1.59
C SER A 26 4.60 5.34 -0.58
N HIS A 27 3.33 5.03 -0.89
CA HIS A 27 2.19 5.32 -0.01
C HIS A 27 2.29 4.66 1.38
N THR A 28 3.04 3.56 1.51
CA THR A 28 3.28 2.87 2.80
C THR A 28 4.30 3.59 3.69
N MET A 29 5.12 4.47 3.11
CA MET A 29 6.16 5.25 3.77
C MET A 29 5.79 6.75 3.86
N GLN A 30 4.52 7.08 3.65
CA GLN A 30 3.95 8.43 3.80
C GLN A 30 3.11 8.53 5.07
N HIS A 31 2.58 9.72 5.37
CA HIS A 31 1.67 9.92 6.50
C HIS A 31 0.50 8.92 6.51
N TRP A 32 0.12 8.49 7.71
CA TRP A 32 -0.93 7.50 7.98
C TRP A 32 -2.21 7.67 7.15
N VAL A 33 -2.71 8.90 7.00
CA VAL A 33 -3.93 9.20 6.24
C VAL A 33 -3.79 8.79 4.77
N VAL A 34 -2.61 8.96 4.19
CA VAL A 34 -2.31 8.59 2.80
C VAL A 34 -2.23 7.07 2.66
N PHE A 35 -1.47 6.41 3.53
CA PHE A 35 -1.40 4.95 3.58
C PHE A 35 -2.80 4.34 3.66
N ARG A 36 -3.60 4.75 4.64
CA ARG A 36 -4.97 4.26 4.84
C ARG A 36 -5.86 4.43 3.61
N LYS A 37 -5.78 5.59 2.96
CA LYS A 37 -6.62 5.90 1.79
C LYS A 37 -6.31 4.94 0.63
N TRP A 38 -5.03 4.71 0.36
CA TRP A 38 -4.62 3.83 -0.73
C TRP A 38 -4.79 2.35 -0.39
N ASN A 39 -4.52 1.97 0.86
CA ASN A 39 -4.76 0.61 1.34
C ASN A 39 -6.25 0.22 1.21
N GLU A 40 -7.17 1.12 1.58
CA GLU A 40 -8.61 0.91 1.42
C GLU A 40 -9.02 0.76 -0.06
N ARG A 41 -8.47 1.59 -0.95
CA ARG A 41 -8.79 1.51 -2.38
C ARG A 41 -8.35 0.19 -2.98
N LEU A 42 -7.13 -0.25 -2.67
CA LEU A 42 -6.63 -1.54 -3.11
C LEU A 42 -7.47 -2.69 -2.53
N PHE A 43 -7.84 -2.61 -1.25
CA PHE A 43 -8.74 -3.60 -0.64
C PHE A 43 -10.07 -3.70 -1.42
N ASN A 44 -10.69 -2.57 -1.75
CA ASN A 44 -11.95 -2.54 -2.49
C ASN A 44 -11.80 -3.12 -3.91
N GLU A 45 -10.72 -2.83 -4.62
CA GLU A 45 -10.44 -3.40 -5.94
C GLU A 45 -10.29 -4.93 -5.88
N MET A 46 -9.54 -5.42 -4.89
CA MET A 46 -9.32 -6.85 -4.66
C MET A 46 -10.61 -7.57 -4.22
N TYR A 47 -11.40 -6.94 -3.35
CA TYR A 47 -12.65 -7.51 -2.88
C TYR A 47 -13.72 -7.51 -3.97
N GLN A 48 -13.78 -6.46 -4.82
CA GLN A 48 -14.62 -6.47 -6.01
C GLN A 48 -14.24 -7.63 -6.94
N ALA A 49 -12.94 -7.86 -7.19
CA ALA A 49 -12.50 -8.99 -8.00
C ALA A 49 -12.92 -10.36 -7.41
N PHE A 50 -12.91 -10.49 -6.09
CA PHE A 50 -13.43 -11.68 -5.40
C PHE A 50 -14.94 -11.85 -5.58
N VAL A 51 -15.72 -10.80 -5.37
CA VAL A 51 -17.19 -10.81 -5.55
C VAL A 51 -17.58 -11.12 -7.00
N ASP A 52 -16.82 -10.60 -7.97
CA ASP A 52 -17.01 -10.86 -9.40
C ASP A 52 -16.59 -12.28 -9.82
N GLY A 53 -16.02 -13.08 -8.91
CA GLY A 53 -15.46 -14.41 -9.23
C GLY A 53 -14.18 -14.38 -10.07
N ARG A 54 -13.51 -13.22 -10.19
CA ARG A 54 -12.21 -13.07 -10.88
C ARG A 54 -11.01 -13.41 -9.98
N SER A 55 -11.24 -13.56 -8.67
CA SER A 55 -10.27 -13.98 -7.67
C SER A 55 -10.88 -15.04 -6.78
N ASP A 56 -10.18 -16.15 -6.55
CA ASP A 56 -10.62 -17.21 -5.64
C ASP A 56 -10.43 -16.87 -4.16
N ARG A 57 -9.69 -15.78 -3.88
CA ARG A 57 -9.28 -15.41 -2.52
C ARG A 57 -10.08 -14.22 -2.03
N ASP A 58 -10.75 -14.42 -0.90
CA ASP A 58 -11.37 -13.36 -0.10
C ASP A 58 -10.28 -12.56 0.63
N PRO A 59 -10.00 -11.29 0.24
CA PRO A 59 -8.95 -10.50 0.86
C PRO A 59 -9.24 -10.20 2.34
N SER A 60 -10.50 -10.19 2.78
CA SER A 60 -10.86 -9.82 4.15
C SER A 60 -10.32 -10.77 5.23
N LYS A 61 -10.06 -12.03 4.86
CA LYS A 61 -9.60 -13.07 5.78
C LYS A 61 -8.12 -12.95 6.15
N GLY A 62 -7.32 -12.27 5.32
CA GLY A 62 -5.87 -12.23 5.48
C GLY A 62 -5.26 -10.84 5.35
N TRP A 63 -6.04 -9.79 5.06
CA TRP A 63 -5.51 -8.45 4.83
C TRP A 63 -4.72 -7.91 6.01
N TYR A 64 -5.25 -8.06 7.22
CA TYR A 64 -4.61 -7.55 8.44
C TYR A 64 -3.22 -8.17 8.66
N GLN A 65 -3.14 -9.50 8.68
CA GLN A 65 -1.88 -10.22 8.87
C GLN A 65 -0.94 -10.03 7.68
N GLY A 66 -1.48 -9.96 6.46
CA GLY A 66 -0.73 -9.73 5.23
C GLY A 66 -0.01 -8.40 5.25
N GLU A 67 -0.70 -7.32 5.62
CA GLU A 67 -0.12 -5.97 5.74
C GLU A 67 0.93 -5.90 6.86
N LEU A 68 0.72 -6.56 8.01
CA LEU A 68 1.76 -6.66 9.04
C LEU A 68 3.04 -7.31 8.50
N GLY A 69 2.89 -8.45 7.81
CA GLY A 69 4.01 -9.13 7.17
C GLY A 69 4.65 -8.28 6.07
N PHE A 70 3.86 -7.54 5.31
CA PHE A 70 4.35 -6.64 4.27
C PHE A 70 5.23 -5.52 4.85
N PHE A 71 4.82 -4.94 5.98
CA PHE A 71 5.65 -3.97 6.69
C PHE A 71 6.93 -4.59 7.25
N ASP A 72 6.82 -5.72 7.94
CA ASP A 72 7.94 -6.34 8.65
C ASP A 72 9.01 -6.90 7.70
N TYR A 73 8.60 -7.57 6.62
CA TYR A 73 9.50 -8.30 5.73
C TYR A 73 9.86 -7.54 4.45
N TYR A 74 9.12 -6.49 4.09
CA TYR A 74 9.36 -5.75 2.85
C TYR A 74 9.55 -4.24 3.05
N ILE A 75 8.54 -3.51 3.53
CA ILE A 75 8.57 -2.04 3.57
C ILE A 75 9.65 -1.51 4.52
N ILE A 76 9.73 -2.00 5.76
CA ILE A 76 10.73 -1.52 6.73
C ILE A 76 12.16 -1.86 6.26
N PRO A 77 12.47 -3.08 5.78
CA PRO A 77 13.75 -3.37 5.17
C PRO A 77 14.09 -2.47 3.97
N LEU A 78 13.12 -2.19 3.09
CA LEU A 78 13.31 -1.27 1.96
C LEU A 78 13.62 0.15 2.45
N ALA A 79 12.85 0.69 3.38
CA ALA A 79 13.06 2.03 3.93
C ALA A 79 14.46 2.20 4.55
N LYS A 80 14.95 1.19 5.28
CA LYS A 80 16.33 1.17 5.83
C LYS A 80 17.39 1.19 4.72
N LYS A 81 17.17 0.46 3.62
CA LYS A 81 18.07 0.48 2.46
C LYS A 81 18.08 1.87 1.81
N LEU A 82 16.92 2.49 1.61
CA LEU A 82 16.79 3.82 1.03
C LEU A 82 17.50 4.90 1.87
N GLU A 83 17.40 4.80 3.20
CA GLU A 83 18.13 5.63 4.16
C GLU A 83 19.65 5.44 4.02
N THR A 84 20.11 4.18 3.99
CA THR A 84 21.55 3.86 3.86
C THR A 84 22.14 4.30 2.52
N CYS A 85 21.34 4.23 1.44
CA CYS A 85 21.78 4.63 0.10
C CYS A 85 21.96 6.15 -0.05
N GLY A 86 21.35 6.98 0.82
CA GLY A 86 21.48 8.44 0.79
C GLY A 86 20.91 9.12 -0.47
N VAL A 87 20.20 8.36 -1.32
CA VAL A 87 19.68 8.81 -2.64
C VAL A 87 18.64 9.92 -2.50
N PHE A 88 17.92 9.96 -1.38
CA PHE A 88 16.86 10.94 -1.12
C PHE A 88 17.24 12.02 -0.09
N GLY A 89 18.53 12.10 0.30
CA GLY A 89 19.00 13.09 1.26
C GLY A 89 18.23 13.05 2.58
N VAL A 90 17.84 14.21 3.11
CA VAL A 90 17.11 14.34 4.38
C VAL A 90 15.74 13.65 4.38
N SER A 91 15.10 13.46 3.22
CA SER A 91 13.76 12.85 3.12
C SER A 91 13.76 11.33 3.36
N SER A 92 14.90 10.65 3.30
CA SER A 92 14.94 9.19 3.53
C SER A 92 14.70 8.81 5.00
N HIS A 93 15.09 9.68 5.94
CA HIS A 93 14.81 9.47 7.37
C HIS A 93 13.31 9.53 7.67
N GLU A 94 12.58 10.39 6.96
CA GLU A 94 11.13 10.51 7.10
C GLU A 94 10.42 9.24 6.66
N TYR A 95 10.86 8.61 5.56
CA TYR A 95 10.27 7.36 5.07
C TYR A 95 10.37 6.21 6.07
N LEU A 96 11.55 6.02 6.69
CA LEU A 96 11.70 4.97 7.71
C LEU A 96 10.83 5.25 8.93
N SER A 97 10.78 6.51 9.37
CA SER A 97 9.94 6.93 10.51
C SER A 97 8.45 6.67 10.23
N TYR A 98 7.96 7.07 9.05
CA TYR A 98 6.57 6.85 8.66
C TYR A 98 6.25 5.37 8.45
N ALA A 99 7.14 4.58 7.86
CA ALA A 99 6.94 3.14 7.72
C ALA A 99 6.73 2.47 9.09
N GLN A 100 7.58 2.79 10.06
CA GLN A 100 7.47 2.27 11.43
C GLN A 100 6.21 2.77 12.14
N ALA A 101 5.85 4.04 11.96
CA ALA A 101 4.63 4.60 12.53
C ALA A 101 3.38 3.95 11.93
N ASN A 102 3.31 3.80 10.61
CA ASN A 102 2.21 3.16 9.90
C ASN A 102 2.07 1.69 10.30
N ARG A 103 3.18 0.96 10.48
CA ARG A 103 3.13 -0.39 11.04
C ARG A 103 2.44 -0.38 12.41
N ARG A 104 2.91 0.44 13.36
CA ARG A 104 2.32 0.50 14.72
C ARG A 104 0.84 0.87 14.70
N GLU A 105 0.48 1.84 13.87
CA GLU A 105 -0.92 2.26 13.67
C GLU A 105 -1.76 1.13 13.07
N TRP A 106 -1.23 0.39 12.10
CA TRP A 106 -1.87 -0.76 11.50
C TRP A 106 -2.03 -1.91 12.51
N GLU A 107 -1.01 -2.21 13.31
CA GLU A 107 -1.10 -3.19 14.39
C GLU A 107 -2.19 -2.82 15.42
N ALA A 108 -2.33 -1.53 15.75
CA ALA A 108 -3.33 -1.09 16.71
C ALA A 108 -4.77 -1.04 16.15
N LYS A 109 -4.95 -0.76 14.86
CA LYS A 109 -6.26 -0.40 14.27
C LYS A 109 -6.68 -1.25 13.08
N GLY A 110 -5.77 -2.04 12.52
CA GLY A 110 -5.91 -2.72 11.23
C GLY A 110 -7.06 -3.70 11.17
N GLU A 111 -7.26 -4.51 12.21
CA GLU A 111 -8.41 -5.45 12.25
C GLU A 111 -9.75 -4.72 12.17
N GLN A 112 -9.91 -3.61 12.90
CA GLN A 112 -11.13 -2.82 12.85
C GLN A 112 -11.28 -2.10 11.50
N LEU A 113 -10.19 -1.57 10.96
CA LEU A 113 -10.20 -0.91 9.66
C LEU A 113 -10.64 -1.85 8.53
N VAL A 114 -10.18 -3.11 8.54
CA VAL A 114 -10.61 -4.11 7.53
C VAL A 114 -12.11 -4.39 7.63
N LYS A 115 -12.67 -4.48 8.84
CA LYS A 115 -14.12 -4.61 9.05
C LYS A 115 -14.86 -3.37 8.51
N ASP A 116 -14.33 -2.19 8.76
CA ASP A 116 -14.90 -0.92 8.29
C ASP A 116 -14.82 -0.79 6.76
N TYR A 117 -13.76 -1.31 6.13
CA TYR A 117 -13.62 -1.38 4.67
C TYR A 117 -14.70 -2.26 4.06
N LEU A 118 -14.84 -3.49 4.58
CA LEU A 118 -15.90 -4.41 4.16
C LEU A 118 -17.29 -3.80 4.31
N TRP A 119 -17.58 -3.21 5.47
CA TRP A 119 -18.87 -2.59 5.73
C TRP A 119 -19.17 -1.46 4.74
N ARG A 120 -18.19 -0.58 4.49
CA ARG A 120 -18.33 0.52 3.52
C ARG A 120 -18.50 0.01 2.08
N PHE A 121 -17.79 -1.04 1.69
CA PHE A 121 -17.91 -1.65 0.38
C PHE A 121 -19.35 -2.14 0.13
N HIS A 122 -19.90 -2.92 1.07
CA HIS A 122 -21.25 -3.44 0.94
C HIS A 122 -22.31 -2.33 0.92
N ASN A 123 -22.15 -1.29 1.76
CA ASN A 123 -23.09 -0.17 1.76
C ASN A 123 -23.02 0.69 0.49
N SER A 124 -21.83 0.88 -0.10
CA SER A 124 -21.70 1.53 -1.40
C SER A 124 -22.50 0.77 -2.46
N LYS A 125 -22.39 -0.56 -2.48
CA LYS A 125 -23.10 -1.42 -3.44
C LYS A 125 -24.60 -1.44 -3.26
N THR A 126 -25.09 -1.51 -2.02
CA THR A 126 -26.53 -1.42 -1.75
C THR A 126 -27.10 -0.10 -2.25
N ASN A 127 -26.38 1.01 -2.06
CA ASN A 127 -26.82 2.33 -2.52
C ASN A 127 -26.77 2.46 -4.05
N GLU A 128 -25.76 1.90 -4.70
CA GLU A 128 -25.66 1.82 -6.17
C GLU A 128 -26.83 1.03 -6.77
N CYS A 129 -27.14 -0.15 -6.23
CA CYS A 129 -28.28 -0.98 -6.65
C CYS A 129 -29.62 -0.29 -6.42
N ALA A 130 -29.85 0.29 -5.24
CA ALA A 130 -31.07 1.03 -4.94
C ALA A 130 -31.27 2.24 -5.86
N HIS A 131 -30.17 2.90 -6.27
CA HIS A 131 -30.22 3.99 -7.23
C HIS A 131 -30.58 3.49 -8.63
N ALA A 132 -29.98 2.40 -9.10
CA ALA A 132 -30.29 1.78 -10.38
C ALA A 132 -31.76 1.33 -10.47
N GLU A 133 -32.28 0.65 -9.44
CA GLU A 133 -33.67 0.20 -9.38
C GLU A 133 -34.69 1.36 -9.37
N CYS A 134 -34.33 2.53 -8.82
CA CYS A 134 -35.17 3.72 -8.81
C CYS A 134 -35.22 4.41 -10.19
N GLN A 135 -34.16 4.28 -11.00
CA GLN A 135 -34.12 4.81 -12.36
C GLN A 135 -34.93 3.95 -13.33
N ASP A 136 -34.88 2.63 -13.20
CA ASP A 136 -35.64 1.70 -14.07
C ASP A 136 -37.17 1.76 -13.87
N LYS A 137 -37.64 2.16 -12.68
CA LYS A 137 -39.08 2.34 -12.40
C LYS A 137 -39.66 3.67 -12.93
N LYS A 138 -38.85 4.49 -13.60
CA LYS A 138 -39.26 5.77 -14.21
C LYS A 138 -39.33 5.72 -15.75
N ALA A 139 -39.12 4.55 -16.35
CA ALA A 139 -39.36 4.26 -17.76
C ALA A 139 -40.67 3.48 -17.94
#